data_AF-A0AAW0HBW7-F1
#
_entry.id   AF-A0AAW0HBW7-F1
#
_cell.length_a   1.000
_cell.length_b   1.000
_cell.length_c   1.000
_cell.angle_alpha   90.00
_cell.angle_beta   90.00
_cell.angle_gamma   90.00
#
_symmetry.space_group_name_H-M   'P 1'
#
loop_
_entity.id
_entity.type
_entity.pdbx_description
1 polymer ?
#
loop_
_entity_poly.entity_id
_entity_poly.type
_entity_poly.pdbx_seq_one_letter_code
_entity_poly.pdbx_strand_id
1 'polypeptide(L)'
;MSGANTSSLTPVYFILNGIPGLEAAHIWISLPFCFMYLIAVTGNCGLIYLIIHEEVLHRPMYYFLALLSATDISGCNTIVPSMESGVLMLMAFDRYVAICYPLRYSTILTNTVITKAGLVTLIRSVLLMIPFTFLIKRLPYCRGNLIHHTYCDHMAVAKLSCGNIKINAIYGLIAAVFIGGFDMFCISMSYVMIIHAVVKLSSADARHKAFSTCTSHICAIVITYVPAFFNFFTHRFGGSTIPHHVHIFIANLYLLLPPTLNPIVYGVKTKQIREAVIKMFVKQKYI
;
A
#
# COMPACT_ATOMS: atom_id res chain seq x y z
N MET A 1 48.92 -14.28 -22.65
CA MET A 1 48.23 -13.68 -21.50
C MET A 1 47.29 -12.61 -22.03
N SER A 2 46.02 -12.95 -22.25
CA SER A 2 45.02 -11.97 -22.71
C SER A 2 44.38 -11.34 -21.48
N GLY A 3 44.57 -10.03 -21.32
CA GLY A 3 44.03 -9.26 -20.20
C GLY A 3 42.52 -9.20 -20.30
N ALA A 4 41.84 -9.70 -19.26
CA ALA A 4 40.41 -9.49 -19.10
C ALA A 4 40.16 -8.01 -18.81
N ASN A 5 39.63 -7.27 -19.78
CA ASN A 5 39.00 -5.97 -19.56
C ASN A 5 37.68 -6.20 -18.80
N THR A 6 37.75 -6.45 -17.49
CA THR A 6 36.58 -6.39 -16.61
C THR A 6 36.37 -4.95 -16.17
N SER A 7 35.87 -4.11 -17.07
CA SER A 7 35.22 -2.86 -16.66
C SER A 7 33.93 -3.26 -15.95
N SER A 8 33.90 -3.20 -14.62
CA SER A 8 32.64 -3.26 -13.89
C SER A 8 31.82 -2.03 -14.30
N LEU A 9 30.91 -2.20 -15.26
CA LEU A 9 29.89 -1.19 -15.54
C LEU A 9 28.90 -1.22 -14.35
N THR A 10 29.25 -0.55 -13.25
CA THR A 10 28.26 -0.18 -12.24
C THR A 10 27.46 0.99 -12.82
N PRO A 11 26.23 0.78 -13.31
CA PRO A 11 25.46 1.86 -13.90
C PRO A 11 25.10 2.88 -12.80
N VAL A 12 25.31 4.16 -13.09
CA VAL A 12 24.97 5.28 -12.18
C VAL A 12 23.45 5.45 -12.08
N TYR A 13 22.72 5.06 -13.14
CA TYR A 13 21.27 5.14 -13.24
C TYR A 13 20.73 3.93 -14.03
N PHE A 14 19.49 3.55 -13.75
CA PHE A 14 18.74 2.55 -14.51
C PHE A 14 17.64 3.21 -15.33
N ILE A 15 17.42 2.73 -16.55
CA ILE A 15 16.39 3.23 -17.46
C ILE A 15 15.21 2.26 -17.43
N LEU A 16 14.02 2.78 -17.10
CA LEU A 16 12.76 2.04 -17.15
C LEU A 16 12.23 2.06 -18.59
N ASN A 17 12.12 0.89 -19.23
CA ASN A 17 11.65 0.78 -20.62
C ASN A 17 10.16 0.42 -20.74
N GLY A 18 9.42 0.43 -19.63
CA GLY A 18 7.99 0.11 -19.63
C GLY A 18 7.71 -1.33 -20.04
N ILE A 19 6.77 -1.52 -20.98
CA ILE A 19 6.28 -2.83 -21.44
C ILE A 19 6.91 -3.22 -22.79
N PRO A 20 7.88 -4.15 -22.83
CA PRO A 20 8.53 -4.55 -24.08
C PRO A 20 7.55 -5.22 -25.03
N GLY A 21 7.66 -4.92 -26.34
CA GLY A 21 6.81 -5.51 -27.39
C GLY A 21 5.42 -4.90 -27.51
N LEU A 22 5.08 -3.91 -26.68
CA LEU A 22 3.79 -3.22 -26.70
C LEU A 22 3.93 -1.69 -26.84
N GLU A 23 5.07 -1.25 -27.38
CA GLU A 23 5.49 0.15 -27.51
C GLU A 23 4.49 1.00 -28.30
N ALA A 24 3.94 0.46 -29.39
CA ALA A 24 2.92 1.14 -30.20
C ALA A 24 1.62 1.43 -29.42
N ALA A 25 1.32 0.65 -28.36
CA ALA A 25 0.15 0.84 -27.52
C ALA A 25 0.46 1.55 -26.20
N HIS A 26 1.71 1.94 -25.93
CA HIS A 26 2.10 2.58 -24.66
C HIS A 26 1.23 3.80 -24.33
N ILE A 27 0.88 4.63 -25.33
CA ILE A 27 -0.01 5.79 -25.13
C ILE A 27 -1.37 5.33 -24.61
N TRP A 28 -2.02 4.41 -25.31
CA TRP A 28 -3.34 3.89 -24.93
C TRP A 28 -3.35 3.20 -23.57
N ILE A 29 -2.27 2.51 -23.22
CA ILE A 29 -2.09 1.86 -21.91
C ILE A 29 -1.82 2.88 -20.81
N SER A 30 -1.08 3.94 -21.11
CA SER A 30 -0.72 4.99 -20.13
C SER A 30 -1.91 5.84 -19.72
N LEU A 31 -2.88 6.08 -20.61
CA LEU A 31 -4.07 6.89 -20.34
C LEU A 31 -4.87 6.42 -19.10
N PRO A 32 -5.29 5.14 -18.98
CA PRO A 32 -6.01 4.68 -17.78
C PRO A 32 -5.17 4.77 -16.51
N PHE A 33 -3.88 4.43 -16.56
CA PHE A 33 -3.00 4.55 -15.39
C PHE A 33 -2.77 6.00 -14.98
N CYS A 34 -2.67 6.92 -15.94
CA CYS A 34 -2.59 8.36 -15.70
C CYS A 34 -3.87 8.86 -15.01
N PHE A 35 -5.04 8.45 -15.48
CA PHE A 35 -6.30 8.82 -14.84
C PHE A 35 -6.42 8.25 -13.41
N MET A 36 -6.03 7.00 -13.20
CA MET A 36 -5.94 6.39 -11.87
C MET A 36 -5.02 7.18 -10.94
N TYR A 37 -3.83 7.57 -11.42
CA TYR A 37 -2.88 8.37 -10.68
C TYR A 37 -3.43 9.76 -10.32
N LEU A 38 -4.10 10.44 -11.26
CA LEU A 38 -4.75 11.73 -11.00
C LEU A 38 -5.84 11.60 -9.93
N ILE A 39 -6.68 10.57 -10.00
CA ILE A 39 -7.68 10.28 -8.95
C ILE A 39 -7.00 9.99 -7.62
N ALA A 40 -5.94 9.18 -7.60
CA ALA A 40 -5.23 8.84 -6.39
C ALA A 40 -4.65 10.09 -5.71
N VAL A 41 -3.94 10.94 -6.46
CA VAL A 41 -3.37 12.17 -5.92
C VAL A 41 -4.47 13.12 -5.44
N THR A 42 -5.46 13.41 -6.29
CA THR A 42 -6.53 14.36 -5.93
C THR A 42 -7.38 13.86 -4.76
N GLY A 43 -7.75 12.58 -4.76
CA GLY A 43 -8.55 11.96 -3.71
C GLY A 43 -7.83 11.90 -2.36
N ASN A 44 -6.56 11.46 -2.34
CA ASN A 44 -5.78 11.38 -1.10
C ASN A 44 -5.42 12.78 -0.56
N CYS A 45 -5.05 13.73 -1.43
CA CYS A 45 -4.87 15.13 -1.02
C CYS A 45 -6.16 15.72 -0.45
N GLY A 46 -7.31 15.46 -1.09
CA GLY A 46 -8.62 15.89 -0.63
C GLY A 46 -8.98 15.30 0.74
N LEU A 47 -8.73 14.00 0.96
CA LEU A 47 -8.93 13.37 2.26
C LEU A 47 -8.07 14.03 3.35
N ILE A 48 -6.78 14.21 3.10
CA ILE A 48 -5.87 14.86 4.05
C ILE A 48 -6.36 16.28 4.37
N TYR A 49 -6.72 17.05 3.33
CA TYR A 49 -7.24 18.40 3.49
C TYR A 49 -8.48 18.43 4.39
N LEU A 50 -9.46 17.55 4.15
CA LEU A 50 -10.68 17.46 4.96
C LEU A 50 -10.37 17.08 6.41
N ILE A 51 -9.50 16.10 6.62
CA ILE A 51 -9.13 15.64 7.97
C ILE A 51 -8.44 16.75 8.78
N ILE A 52 -7.68 17.63 8.13
CA ILE A 52 -7.01 18.78 8.78
C ILE A 52 -8.00 19.89 9.15
N HIS A 53 -9.01 20.16 8.32
CA HIS A 53 -9.87 21.34 8.45
C HIS A 53 -11.21 21.07 9.14
N GLU A 54 -11.68 19.82 9.17
CA GLU A 54 -12.99 19.48 9.73
C GLU A 54 -12.84 18.78 11.09
N GLU A 55 -13.14 19.50 12.17
CA GLU A 55 -12.99 18.99 13.55
C GLU A 55 -13.78 17.70 13.82
N VAL A 56 -14.90 17.49 13.11
CA VAL A 56 -15.69 16.26 13.21
C VAL A 56 -14.91 15.01 12.78
N LEU A 57 -13.87 15.20 11.95
CA LEU A 57 -12.95 14.16 11.49
C LEU A 57 -11.73 13.99 12.40
N HIS A 58 -11.59 14.73 13.50
CA HIS A 58 -10.51 14.52 14.48
C HIS A 58 -10.78 13.30 15.40
N ARG A 59 -10.97 12.13 14.79
CA ARG A 59 -11.12 10.83 15.46
C ARG A 59 -9.97 9.90 15.07
N PRO A 60 -9.58 8.95 15.93
CA PRO A 60 -8.41 8.08 15.70
C PRO A 60 -8.36 7.41 14.33
N MET A 61 -9.48 6.84 13.88
CA MET A 61 -9.61 6.21 12.57
C MET A 61 -9.17 7.13 11.41
N TYR A 62 -9.50 8.42 11.47
CA TYR A 62 -9.19 9.36 10.40
C TYR A 62 -7.73 9.79 10.41
N TYR A 63 -7.04 9.79 11.55
CA TYR A 63 -5.59 9.98 11.57
C TYR A 63 -4.85 8.83 10.89
N PHE A 64 -5.30 7.59 11.09
CA PHE A 64 -4.78 6.45 10.32
C PHE A 64 -5.13 6.59 8.83
N LEU A 65 -6.31 7.11 8.48
CA LEU A 65 -6.67 7.36 7.09
C LEU A 65 -5.80 8.44 6.44
N ALA A 66 -5.45 9.50 7.17
CA ALA A 66 -4.51 10.52 6.70
C ALA A 66 -3.11 9.92 6.51
N LEU A 67 -2.67 9.02 7.39
CA LEU A 67 -1.39 8.32 7.26
C LEU A 67 -1.37 7.38 6.05
N LEU A 68 -2.46 6.67 5.79
CA LEU A 68 -2.66 5.86 4.59
C LEU A 68 -2.61 6.76 3.34
N SER A 69 -3.38 7.85 3.34
CA SER A 69 -3.43 8.80 2.23
C SER A 69 -2.07 9.46 1.93
N ALA A 70 -1.30 9.77 2.97
CA ALA A 70 0.06 10.31 2.82
C ALA A 70 1.02 9.26 2.22
N THR A 71 0.84 7.99 2.59
CA THR A 71 1.60 6.87 2.04
C THR A 71 1.25 6.65 0.56
N ASP A 72 -0.03 6.73 0.21
CA ASP A 72 -0.57 6.59 -1.15
C ASP A 72 -0.06 7.69 -2.11
N ILE A 73 0.26 8.88 -1.59
CA ILE A 73 0.86 9.99 -2.37
C ILE A 73 2.37 9.79 -2.57
N SER A 74 3.05 9.04 -1.70
CA SER A 74 4.52 8.99 -1.60
C SER A 74 5.26 8.36 -2.81
N GLY A 75 4.59 7.99 -3.89
CA GLY A 75 5.23 7.44 -5.10
C GLY A 75 5.87 6.06 -4.91
N CYS A 76 6.45 5.50 -5.98
CA CYS A 76 6.97 4.12 -6.00
C CYS A 76 8.30 3.98 -5.27
N ASN A 77 8.27 3.78 -3.96
CA ASN A 77 9.42 3.33 -3.20
C ASN A 77 9.08 2.04 -2.43
N THR A 78 10.09 1.24 -2.15
CA THR A 78 9.92 -0.07 -1.52
C THR A 78 9.36 0.04 -0.08
N ILE A 79 9.44 1.22 0.54
CA ILE A 79 8.86 1.52 1.87
C ILE A 79 7.32 1.52 1.85
N VAL A 80 6.71 1.92 0.74
CA VAL A 80 5.26 2.18 0.65
C VAL A 80 4.42 0.94 0.97
N PRO A 81 4.64 -0.24 0.36
CA PRO A 81 3.90 -1.47 0.70
C PRO A 81 3.96 -1.85 2.18
N SER A 82 5.11 -1.66 2.83
CA SER A 82 5.30 -1.97 4.24
C SER A 82 4.52 -1.03 5.16
N MET A 83 4.52 0.25 4.80
CA MET A 83 3.79 1.27 5.54
C MET A 83 2.28 1.09 5.37
N GLU A 84 1.80 0.88 4.14
CA GLU A 84 0.39 0.65 3.82
C GLU A 84 -0.19 -0.53 4.61
N SER A 85 0.48 -1.69 4.57
CA SER A 85 0.10 -2.90 5.31
C SER A 85 0.05 -2.64 6.83
N GLY A 86 1.03 -1.92 7.37
CA GLY A 86 1.06 -1.57 8.79
C GLY A 86 -0.07 -0.61 9.20
N VAL A 87 -0.42 0.35 8.35
CA VAL A 87 -1.54 1.27 8.61
C VAL A 87 -2.88 0.54 8.57
N LEU A 88 -3.08 -0.39 7.62
CA LEU A 88 -4.27 -1.25 7.60
C LEU A 88 -4.38 -2.11 8.86
N MET A 89 -3.26 -2.62 9.37
CA MET A 89 -3.23 -3.32 10.66
C MET A 89 -3.66 -2.39 11.82
N LEU A 90 -3.17 -1.15 11.88
CA LEU A 90 -3.58 -0.18 12.90
C LEU A 90 -5.06 0.20 12.80
N MET A 91 -5.59 0.33 11.58
CA MET A 91 -7.02 0.51 11.34
C MET A 91 -7.84 -0.69 11.82
N ALA A 92 -7.34 -1.93 11.63
CA ALA A 92 -8.01 -3.14 12.14
C ALA A 92 -8.09 -3.11 13.67
N PHE A 93 -6.99 -2.71 14.32
CA PHE A 93 -6.93 -2.54 15.76
C PHE A 93 -7.89 -1.45 16.26
N ASP A 94 -7.97 -0.30 15.57
CA ASP A 94 -8.95 0.74 15.89
C ASP A 94 -10.39 0.22 15.81
N ARG A 95 -10.75 -0.50 14.74
CA ARG A 95 -12.08 -1.13 14.60
C ARG A 95 -12.35 -2.14 15.71
N TYR A 96 -11.36 -2.94 16.07
CA TYR A 96 -11.45 -3.90 17.16
C TYR A 96 -11.73 -3.21 18.50
N VAL A 97 -10.96 -2.19 18.88
CA VAL A 97 -11.19 -1.49 20.14
C VAL A 97 -12.54 -0.75 20.14
N ALA A 98 -12.92 -0.14 19.02
CA ALA A 98 -14.19 0.57 18.89
C ALA A 98 -15.42 -0.34 19.08
N ILE A 99 -15.35 -1.59 18.61
CA ILE A 99 -16.48 -2.54 18.67
C ILE A 99 -16.45 -3.38 19.95
N CYS A 100 -15.29 -3.90 20.33
CA CYS A 100 -15.16 -4.81 21.48
C CYS A 100 -15.07 -4.07 22.82
N TYR A 101 -14.56 -2.84 22.84
CA TYR A 101 -14.36 -2.05 24.06
C TYR A 101 -14.82 -0.58 23.92
N PRO A 102 -16.08 -0.33 23.55
CA PRO A 102 -16.57 1.02 23.24
C PRO A 102 -16.39 2.02 24.40
N LEU A 103 -16.60 1.59 25.66
CA LEU A 103 -16.44 2.44 26.85
C LEU A 103 -14.99 2.83 27.15
N ARG A 104 -14.01 2.04 26.69
CA ARG A 104 -12.58 2.31 26.90
C ARG A 104 -11.90 2.88 25.67
N TYR A 105 -12.63 3.06 24.56
CA TYR A 105 -12.06 3.50 23.28
C TYR A 105 -11.26 4.80 23.40
N SER A 106 -11.82 5.83 24.04
CA SER A 106 -11.15 7.13 24.22
C SER A 106 -9.94 7.10 25.15
N THR A 107 -9.89 6.14 26.09
CA THR A 107 -8.76 5.97 27.00
C THR A 107 -7.63 5.15 26.36
N ILE A 108 -7.97 4.19 25.50
CA ILE A 108 -6.98 3.33 24.82
C ILE A 108 -6.40 4.06 23.60
N LEU A 109 -7.25 4.56 22.70
CA LEU A 109 -6.82 5.27 21.48
C LEU A 109 -6.77 6.78 21.73
N THR A 110 -5.73 7.20 22.45
CA THR A 110 -5.38 8.62 22.60
C THR A 110 -4.51 9.10 21.43
N ASN A 111 -4.48 10.41 21.18
CA ASN A 111 -3.61 11.02 20.17
C ASN A 111 -2.14 10.60 20.34
N THR A 112 -1.66 10.50 21.57
CA THR A 112 -0.30 10.04 21.88
C THR A 112 -0.05 8.61 21.42
N VAL A 113 -1.00 7.69 21.67
CA VAL A 113 -0.89 6.29 21.24
C VAL A 113 -0.92 6.19 19.73
N ILE A 114 -1.79 6.93 19.06
CA ILE A 114 -1.93 6.95 17.60
C ILE A 114 -0.64 7.44 16.94
N THR A 115 -0.10 8.57 17.40
CA THR A 115 1.17 9.12 16.87
C THR A 115 2.33 8.16 17.11
N LYS A 116 2.42 7.56 18.31
CA LYS A 116 3.47 6.56 18.60
C LYS A 116 3.32 5.33 17.70
N ALA A 117 2.11 4.81 17.53
CA ALA A 117 1.86 3.64 16.68
C ALA A 117 2.19 3.92 15.21
N GLY A 118 1.81 5.09 14.69
CA GLY A 118 2.18 5.53 13.34
C GLY A 118 3.69 5.66 13.17
N LEU A 119 4.39 6.27 14.14
CA LEU A 119 5.84 6.40 14.12
C LEU A 119 6.55 5.04 14.19
N VAL A 120 6.10 4.13 15.06
CA VAL A 120 6.64 2.76 15.14
C VAL A 120 6.47 2.03 13.81
N THR A 121 5.31 2.19 13.16
CA THR A 121 5.04 1.58 11.85
C THR A 121 5.95 2.12 10.75
N LEU A 122 6.19 3.44 10.76
CA LEU A 122 7.13 4.09 9.85
C LEU A 122 8.56 3.60 10.08
N ILE A 123 9.03 3.63 11.33
CA ILE A 123 10.37 3.16 11.71
C ILE A 123 10.56 1.70 11.31
N ARG A 124 9.60 0.83 11.62
CA ARG A 124 9.60 -0.58 11.21
C ARG A 124 9.77 -0.72 9.70
N SER A 125 9.00 0.04 8.93
CA SER A 125 9.04 0.00 7.46
C SER A 125 10.39 0.46 6.93
N VAL A 126 10.95 1.56 7.45
CA VAL A 126 12.27 2.04 7.07
C VAL A 126 13.36 1.01 7.40
N LEU A 127 13.34 0.44 8.61
CA LEU A 127 14.33 -0.55 9.05
C LEU A 127 14.31 -1.83 8.20
N LEU A 128 13.13 -2.29 7.78
CA LEU A 128 13.01 -3.44 6.88
C LEU A 128 13.42 -3.12 5.44
N MET A 129 13.37 -1.85 5.02
CA MET A 129 13.73 -1.49 3.64
C MET A 129 15.19 -1.09 3.44
N ILE A 130 15.88 -0.59 4.47
CA ILE A 130 17.31 -0.23 4.40
C ILE A 130 18.20 -1.38 3.85
N PRO A 131 18.05 -2.65 4.30
CA PRO A 131 18.92 -3.72 3.83
C PRO A 131 18.77 -4.03 2.34
N PHE A 132 17.59 -3.84 1.74
CA PHE A 132 17.40 -4.02 0.30
C PHE A 132 18.31 -3.10 -0.52
N THR A 133 18.43 -1.84 -0.13
CA THR A 133 19.32 -0.87 -0.78
C THR A 133 20.78 -1.30 -0.68
N PHE A 134 21.20 -1.80 0.49
CA PHE A 134 22.58 -2.26 0.69
C PHE A 134 22.87 -3.55 -0.12
N LEU A 135 21.95 -4.50 -0.12
CA LEU A 135 22.10 -5.77 -0.83
C LEU A 135 22.16 -5.59 -2.35
N ILE A 136 21.37 -4.67 -2.91
CA ILE A 136 21.45 -4.25 -4.32
C ILE A 136 22.80 -3.59 -4.60
N LYS A 137 23.23 -2.61 -3.79
CA LYS A 137 24.51 -1.90 -4.01
C LYS A 137 25.73 -2.82 -3.99
N ARG A 138 25.65 -3.95 -3.28
CA ARG A 138 26.73 -4.95 -3.22
C ARG A 138 26.90 -5.74 -4.54
N LEU A 139 25.88 -5.81 -5.40
CA LEU A 139 25.89 -6.69 -6.57
C LEU A 139 26.72 -6.12 -7.74
N PRO A 140 27.52 -6.95 -8.43
CA PRO A 140 28.20 -6.54 -9.65
C PRO A 140 27.22 -6.57 -10.85
N TYR A 141 27.02 -5.41 -11.48
CA TYR A 141 26.16 -5.27 -12.66
C TYR A 141 26.95 -5.49 -13.96
N CYS A 142 26.32 -6.20 -14.90
CA CYS A 142 26.95 -6.59 -16.17
C CYS A 142 25.98 -6.64 -17.36
N ARG A 143 24.67 -6.75 -17.12
CA ARG A 143 23.63 -6.90 -18.16
C ARG A 143 23.04 -5.57 -18.63
N GLY A 144 23.84 -4.49 -18.57
CA GLY A 144 23.40 -3.12 -18.89
C GLY A 144 22.59 -2.46 -17.78
N ASN A 145 21.87 -1.40 -18.13
CA ASN A 145 21.11 -0.55 -17.21
C ASN A 145 19.60 -0.45 -17.53
N LEU A 146 19.09 -1.30 -18.42
CA LEU A 146 17.69 -1.30 -18.83
C LEU A 146 16.85 -2.24 -17.95
N ILE A 147 15.78 -1.70 -17.36
CA ILE A 147 14.79 -2.44 -16.58
C ILE A 147 13.48 -2.46 -17.36
N HIS A 148 13.02 -3.66 -17.70
CA HIS A 148 11.74 -3.89 -18.39
C HIS A 148 10.55 -3.86 -17.42
N HIS A 149 10.40 -2.75 -16.69
CA HIS A 149 9.27 -2.45 -15.81
C HIS A 149 8.93 -0.95 -15.90
N THR A 150 7.75 -0.59 -15.41
CA THR A 150 7.29 0.81 -15.28
C THR A 150 7.73 1.48 -13.97
N TYR A 151 8.30 0.72 -13.03
CA TYR A 151 8.83 1.22 -11.76
C TYR A 151 10.08 0.43 -11.34
N CYS A 152 10.82 0.98 -10.38
CA CYS A 152 12.03 0.35 -9.84
C CYS A 152 11.65 -0.74 -8.83
N ASP A 153 11.58 -1.99 -9.30
CA ASP A 153 11.44 -3.15 -8.41
C ASP A 153 12.81 -3.67 -7.96
N HIS A 154 12.93 -3.98 -6.67
CA HIS A 154 14.18 -4.48 -6.08
C HIS A 154 14.66 -5.76 -6.79
N MET A 155 13.76 -6.69 -7.11
CA MET A 155 14.16 -7.95 -7.73
C MET A 155 14.46 -7.79 -9.23
N ALA A 156 13.75 -6.89 -9.92
CA ALA A 156 14.08 -6.52 -11.30
C ALA A 156 15.50 -5.96 -11.42
N VAL A 157 15.90 -5.07 -10.49
CA VAL A 157 17.28 -4.55 -10.44
C VAL A 157 18.28 -5.67 -10.13
N ALA A 158 18.03 -6.51 -9.12
CA ALA A 158 18.94 -7.58 -8.74
C ALA A 158 19.24 -8.57 -9.90
N LYS A 159 18.25 -8.88 -10.75
CA LYS A 159 18.38 -9.80 -11.90
C LYS A 159 19.32 -9.29 -13.02
N LEU A 160 19.66 -8.00 -13.03
CA LEU A 160 20.66 -7.42 -13.96
C LEU A 160 22.11 -7.68 -13.53
N SER A 161 22.32 -8.17 -12.31
CA SER A 161 23.65 -8.50 -11.81
C SER A 161 24.17 -9.84 -12.36
N CYS A 162 25.49 -9.97 -12.43
CA CYS A 162 26.18 -11.24 -12.67
C CYS A 162 26.48 -12.01 -11.37
N GLY A 163 26.20 -11.38 -10.22
CA GLY A 163 26.49 -11.95 -8.91
C GLY A 163 25.43 -12.93 -8.41
N ASN A 164 25.72 -13.55 -7.27
CA ASN A 164 24.77 -14.45 -6.62
C ASN A 164 23.64 -13.65 -5.93
N ILE A 165 22.45 -13.69 -6.51
CA ILE A 165 21.25 -13.02 -5.98
C ILE A 165 20.50 -13.80 -4.89
N LYS A 166 20.99 -14.97 -4.45
CA LYS A 166 20.29 -15.80 -3.45
C LYS A 166 19.98 -15.05 -2.16
N ILE A 167 20.93 -14.25 -1.65
CA ILE A 167 20.73 -13.47 -0.41
C ILE A 167 19.60 -12.44 -0.60
N ASN A 168 19.58 -11.75 -1.74
CA ASN A 168 18.52 -10.79 -2.12
C ASN A 168 17.15 -11.48 -2.17
N ALA A 169 17.09 -12.69 -2.74
CA ALA A 169 15.87 -13.48 -2.82
C ALA A 169 15.39 -13.99 -1.45
N ILE A 170 16.29 -14.47 -0.59
CA ILE A 170 15.97 -14.94 0.76
C ILE A 170 15.46 -13.77 1.60
N TYR A 171 16.19 -12.64 1.61
CA TYR A 171 15.78 -11.46 2.35
C TYR A 171 14.44 -10.92 1.85
N GLY A 172 14.23 -10.88 0.52
CA GLY A 172 12.95 -10.54 -0.09
C GLY A 172 11.79 -11.39 0.42
N LEU A 173 12.00 -12.70 0.57
CA LEU A 173 10.99 -13.61 1.10
C LEU A 173 10.74 -13.38 2.60
N ILE A 174 11.81 -13.19 3.38
CA ILE A 174 11.70 -12.89 4.82
C ILE A 174 10.90 -11.59 5.02
N ALA A 175 11.26 -10.52 4.30
CA ALA A 175 10.54 -9.26 4.37
C ALA A 175 9.07 -9.42 3.95
N ALA A 176 8.77 -10.17 2.88
CA ALA A 176 7.38 -10.43 2.48
C ALA A 176 6.57 -11.18 3.55
N VAL A 177 7.16 -12.16 4.23
CA VAL A 177 6.51 -12.90 5.34
C VAL A 177 6.34 -12.02 6.58
N PHE A 178 7.33 -11.21 6.92
CA PHE A 178 7.26 -10.32 8.08
C PHE A 178 6.33 -9.13 7.86
N ILE A 179 6.32 -8.53 6.67
CA ILE A 179 5.45 -7.40 6.35
C ILE A 179 4.02 -7.92 6.13
N GLY A 180 3.85 -8.83 5.16
CA GLY A 180 2.53 -9.31 4.79
C GLY A 180 1.93 -10.27 5.81
N GLY A 181 2.71 -11.24 6.30
CA GLY A 181 2.21 -12.32 7.15
C GLY A 181 1.87 -11.87 8.57
N PHE A 182 2.76 -11.11 9.23
CA PHE A 182 2.49 -10.61 10.59
C PHE A 182 1.30 -9.64 10.60
N ASP A 183 1.26 -8.69 9.66
CA ASP A 183 0.15 -7.72 9.58
C ASP A 183 -1.17 -8.44 9.28
N MET A 184 -1.17 -9.37 8.32
CA MET A 184 -2.35 -10.17 8.00
C MET A 184 -2.81 -11.04 9.17
N PHE A 185 -1.90 -11.59 9.97
CA PHE A 185 -2.24 -12.31 11.19
C PHE A 185 -2.94 -11.41 12.21
N CYS A 186 -2.38 -10.22 12.49
CA CYS A 186 -2.97 -9.25 13.42
C CYS A 186 -4.33 -8.73 12.93
N ILE A 187 -4.47 -8.46 11.63
CA ILE A 187 -5.76 -8.09 11.01
C ILE A 187 -6.77 -9.22 11.18
N SER A 188 -6.37 -10.45 10.87
CA SER A 188 -7.25 -11.63 10.97
C SER A 188 -7.73 -11.85 12.41
N MET A 189 -6.82 -11.81 13.39
CA MET A 189 -7.17 -11.91 14.81
C MET A 189 -8.14 -10.81 15.23
N SER A 190 -7.90 -9.56 14.81
CA SER A 190 -8.80 -8.43 15.10
C SER A 190 -10.20 -8.67 14.54
N TYR A 191 -10.32 -9.11 13.28
CA TYR A 191 -11.63 -9.37 12.66
C TYR A 191 -12.34 -10.61 13.21
N VAL A 192 -11.61 -11.66 13.58
CA VAL A 192 -12.19 -12.82 14.27
C VAL A 192 -12.81 -12.38 15.60
N MET A 193 -12.11 -11.56 16.38
CA MET A 193 -12.65 -11.01 17.63
C MET A 193 -13.83 -10.07 17.40
N ILE A 194 -13.78 -9.22 16.37
CA ILE A 194 -14.91 -8.35 15.98
C ILE A 194 -16.13 -9.20 15.64
N ILE A 195 -15.99 -10.20 14.78
CA ILE A 195 -17.08 -11.09 14.40
C ILE A 195 -17.66 -11.76 15.64
N HIS A 196 -16.80 -12.31 16.51
CA HIS A 196 -17.22 -12.94 17.76
C HIS A 196 -17.95 -11.97 18.71
N ALA A 197 -17.56 -10.70 18.77
CA ALA A 197 -18.29 -9.69 19.54
C ALA A 197 -19.64 -9.33 18.90
N VAL A 198 -19.68 -9.19 17.57
CA VAL A 198 -20.90 -8.82 16.83
C VAL A 198 -21.95 -9.93 16.86
N VAL A 199 -21.57 -11.20 16.74
CA VAL A 199 -22.53 -12.32 16.82
C VAL A 199 -23.19 -12.45 18.19
N LYS A 200 -22.56 -11.93 19.26
CA LYS A 200 -23.13 -11.89 20.61
C LYS A 200 -24.18 -10.80 20.83
N LEU A 201 -24.33 -9.86 19.88
CA LEU A 201 -25.37 -8.84 19.97
C LEU A 201 -26.75 -9.46 19.70
N SER A 202 -27.70 -9.18 20.59
CA SER A 202 -29.07 -9.70 20.49
C SER A 202 -29.90 -9.03 19.39
N SER A 203 -29.60 -7.77 19.04
CA SER A 203 -30.35 -7.01 18.03
C SER A 203 -29.75 -7.16 16.63
N ALA A 204 -30.58 -7.52 15.65
CA ALA A 204 -30.19 -7.59 14.24
C ALA A 204 -29.72 -6.23 13.70
N ASP A 205 -30.37 -5.14 14.10
CA ASP A 205 -30.01 -3.79 13.70
C ASP A 205 -28.64 -3.39 14.25
N ALA A 206 -28.34 -3.77 15.50
CA ALA A 206 -27.04 -3.53 16.11
C ALA A 206 -25.91 -4.27 15.36
N ARG A 207 -26.16 -5.50 14.89
CA ARG A 207 -25.22 -6.27 14.06
C ARG A 207 -24.98 -5.61 12.71
N HIS A 208 -26.05 -5.23 12.01
CA HIS A 208 -25.95 -4.54 10.72
C HIS A 208 -25.19 -3.22 10.84
N LYS A 209 -25.46 -2.44 11.89
CA LYS A 209 -24.74 -1.20 12.17
C LYS A 209 -23.25 -1.47 12.39
N ALA A 210 -22.89 -2.50 13.16
CA ALA A 210 -21.49 -2.86 13.41
C ALA A 210 -20.75 -3.31 12.14
N PHE A 211 -21.36 -4.16 11.28
CA PHE A 211 -20.74 -4.53 10.01
C PHE A 211 -20.61 -3.35 9.05
N SER A 212 -21.58 -2.44 9.05
CA SER A 212 -21.54 -1.23 8.23
C SER A 212 -20.36 -0.33 8.59
N THR A 213 -19.90 -0.29 9.86
CA THR A 213 -18.75 0.54 10.26
C THR A 213 -17.40 -0.07 9.89
N CYS A 214 -17.33 -1.38 9.62
CA CYS A 214 -16.13 -2.08 9.16
C CYS A 214 -16.04 -2.18 7.63
N THR A 215 -17.15 -1.98 6.92
CA THR A 215 -17.24 -2.26 5.47
C THR A 215 -16.18 -1.51 4.67
N SER A 216 -15.96 -0.21 4.92
CA SER A 216 -14.94 0.57 4.21
C SER A 216 -13.52 0.01 4.41
N HIS A 217 -13.21 -0.39 5.65
CA HIS A 217 -11.91 -0.96 5.96
C HIS A 217 -11.72 -2.37 5.38
N ILE A 218 -12.75 -3.22 5.41
CA ILE A 218 -12.73 -4.53 4.73
C ILE A 218 -12.51 -4.35 3.23
N CYS A 219 -13.19 -3.39 2.59
CA CYS A 219 -12.97 -3.08 1.18
C CYS A 219 -11.52 -2.66 0.92
N ALA A 220 -10.94 -1.77 1.75
CA ALA A 220 -9.54 -1.36 1.62
C ALA A 220 -8.58 -2.56 1.75
N ILE A 221 -8.78 -3.44 2.74
CA ILE A 221 -7.98 -4.67 2.91
C ILE A 221 -8.06 -5.53 1.64
N VAL A 222 -9.25 -5.78 1.10
CA VAL A 222 -9.42 -6.60 -0.11
C VAL A 222 -8.72 -5.96 -1.31
N ILE A 223 -8.90 -4.64 -1.49
CA ILE A 223 -8.30 -3.89 -2.60
C ILE A 223 -6.77 -3.90 -2.53
N THR A 224 -6.18 -3.86 -1.33
CA THR A 224 -4.72 -3.90 -1.15
C THR A 224 -4.16 -5.33 -1.27
N TYR A 225 -4.71 -6.29 -0.52
CA TYR A 225 -4.09 -7.62 -0.41
C TYR A 225 -4.36 -8.54 -1.60
N VAL A 226 -5.48 -8.40 -2.32
CA VAL A 226 -5.78 -9.26 -3.48
C VAL A 226 -4.81 -9.02 -4.63
N PRO A 227 -4.59 -7.77 -5.11
CA PRO A 227 -3.58 -7.50 -6.12
C PRO A 227 -2.16 -7.86 -5.65
N ALA A 228 -1.84 -7.63 -4.38
CA ALA A 228 -0.54 -8.01 -3.80
C ALA A 228 -0.28 -9.52 -3.90
N PHE A 229 -1.30 -10.33 -3.56
CA PHE A 229 -1.26 -11.77 -3.68
C PHE A 229 -1.02 -12.20 -5.13
N PHE A 230 -1.81 -11.70 -6.08
CA PHE A 230 -1.62 -12.02 -7.50
C PHE A 230 -0.24 -11.57 -8.02
N ASN A 231 0.23 -10.38 -7.65
CA ASN A 231 1.55 -9.88 -8.03
C ASN A 231 2.68 -10.80 -7.50
N PHE A 232 2.60 -11.23 -6.24
CA PHE A 232 3.56 -12.17 -5.66
C PHE A 232 3.59 -13.51 -6.39
N PHE A 233 2.41 -14.11 -6.62
CA PHE A 233 2.31 -15.42 -7.27
C PHE A 233 2.77 -15.37 -8.72
N THR A 234 2.38 -14.34 -9.46
CA THR A 234 2.81 -14.18 -10.86
C THR A 234 4.33 -13.98 -10.91
N HIS A 235 4.92 -13.11 -10.11
CA HIS A 235 6.38 -12.89 -10.15
C HIS A 235 7.20 -14.12 -9.68
N ARG A 236 6.67 -14.93 -8.76
CA ARG A 236 7.40 -16.09 -8.18
C ARG A 236 7.20 -17.39 -8.94
N PHE A 237 5.97 -17.67 -9.41
CA PHE A 237 5.58 -18.94 -10.04
C PHE A 237 5.19 -18.78 -11.51
N GLY A 238 5.02 -17.55 -12.00
CA GLY A 238 4.59 -17.26 -13.37
C GLY A 238 5.63 -17.55 -14.46
N GLY A 239 6.91 -17.70 -14.09
CA GLY A 239 7.98 -18.26 -14.93
C GLY A 239 7.92 -17.86 -16.40
N SER A 240 7.95 -18.86 -17.30
CA SER A 240 7.75 -18.70 -18.74
C SER A 240 6.28 -18.82 -19.18
N THR A 241 5.36 -19.11 -18.25
CA THR A 241 3.95 -19.38 -18.56
C THR A 241 3.14 -18.09 -18.68
N ILE A 242 3.51 -17.05 -17.92
CA ILE A 242 2.84 -15.75 -17.94
C ILE A 242 3.69 -14.76 -18.76
N PRO A 243 3.12 -14.14 -19.81
CA PRO A 243 3.86 -13.16 -20.60
C PRO A 243 4.34 -11.95 -19.77
N HIS A 244 5.49 -11.39 -20.13
CA HIS A 244 6.09 -10.24 -19.41
C HIS A 244 5.17 -9.02 -19.30
N HIS A 245 4.36 -8.74 -20.32
CA HIS A 245 3.42 -7.63 -20.25
C HIS A 245 2.37 -7.81 -19.14
N VAL A 246 1.88 -9.03 -18.91
CA VAL A 246 0.89 -9.33 -17.85
C VAL A 246 1.48 -9.06 -16.46
N HIS A 247 2.75 -9.44 -16.23
CA HIS A 247 3.43 -9.11 -14.97
C HIS A 247 3.47 -7.60 -14.71
N ILE A 248 3.77 -6.82 -15.75
CA ILE A 248 3.84 -5.36 -15.61
C ILE A 248 2.45 -4.78 -15.37
N PHE A 249 1.41 -5.25 -16.06
CA PHE A 249 0.03 -4.81 -15.82
C PHE A 249 -0.42 -5.09 -14.38
N ILE A 250 -0.23 -6.33 -13.89
CA ILE A 250 -0.59 -6.70 -12.52
C ILE A 250 0.17 -5.85 -11.50
N ALA A 251 1.45 -5.58 -11.75
CA ALA A 251 2.26 -4.77 -10.86
C ALA A 251 1.80 -3.29 -10.82
N ASN A 252 1.42 -2.71 -11.96
CA ASN A 252 0.83 -1.36 -11.98
C ASN A 252 -0.55 -1.32 -11.29
N LEU A 253 -1.37 -2.36 -11.47
CA LEU A 253 -2.66 -2.47 -10.77
C LEU A 253 -2.44 -2.59 -9.26
N TYR A 254 -1.50 -3.41 -8.81
CA TYR A 254 -1.15 -3.52 -7.40
C TYR A 254 -0.75 -2.18 -6.80
N LEU A 255 0.01 -1.36 -7.53
CA LEU A 255 0.50 -0.08 -7.07
C LEU A 255 -0.57 1.04 -7.10
N LEU A 256 -1.39 1.11 -8.15
CA LEU A 256 -2.30 2.25 -8.37
C LEU A 256 -3.73 1.98 -7.90
N LEU A 257 -4.18 0.73 -7.88
CA LEU A 257 -5.57 0.41 -7.54
C LEU A 257 -5.93 0.80 -6.09
N PRO A 258 -5.11 0.50 -5.06
CA PRO A 258 -5.44 0.92 -3.69
C PRO A 258 -5.47 2.44 -3.51
N PRO A 259 -4.43 3.21 -3.92
CA PRO A 259 -4.46 4.68 -3.83
C PRO A 259 -5.65 5.33 -4.55
N THR A 260 -6.09 4.77 -5.68
CA THR A 260 -7.26 5.27 -6.43
C THR A 260 -8.57 4.97 -5.72
N LEU A 261 -8.76 3.73 -5.24
CA LEU A 261 -10.05 3.29 -4.70
C LEU A 261 -10.26 3.65 -3.23
N ASN A 262 -9.19 3.76 -2.43
CA ASN A 262 -9.28 4.08 -1.00
C ASN A 262 -10.11 5.35 -0.75
N PRO A 263 -9.81 6.52 -1.37
CA PRO A 263 -10.60 7.73 -1.20
C PRO A 263 -12.07 7.58 -1.61
N ILE A 264 -12.34 6.82 -2.67
CA ILE A 264 -13.70 6.57 -3.17
C ILE A 264 -14.49 5.74 -2.15
N VAL A 265 -13.90 4.65 -1.66
CA VAL A 265 -14.51 3.76 -0.67
C VAL A 265 -14.82 4.54 0.61
N TYR A 266 -13.84 5.28 1.15
CA TYR A 266 -14.05 6.06 2.37
C TYR A 266 -15.03 7.22 2.15
N GLY A 267 -14.98 7.93 1.03
CA GLY A 267 -15.89 9.03 0.72
C GLY A 267 -17.35 8.61 0.51
N VAL A 268 -17.59 7.48 -0.17
CA VAL A 268 -18.95 6.98 -0.43
C VAL A 268 -19.56 6.34 0.81
N LYS A 269 -18.79 5.53 1.54
CA LYS A 269 -19.30 4.73 2.66
C LYS A 269 -19.29 5.47 4.00
N THR A 270 -18.41 6.46 4.18
CA THR A 270 -18.29 7.18 5.47
C THR A 270 -19.13 8.45 5.45
N LYS A 271 -20.21 8.45 6.24
CA LYS A 271 -21.16 9.57 6.30
C LYS A 271 -20.48 10.90 6.64
N GLN A 272 -19.57 10.90 7.61
CA GLN A 272 -18.88 12.11 8.07
C GLN A 272 -18.00 12.73 6.97
N ILE A 273 -17.28 11.89 6.20
CA ILE A 273 -16.48 12.35 5.07
C ILE A 273 -17.39 12.92 3.98
N ARG A 274 -18.48 12.22 3.66
CA ARG A 274 -19.46 12.70 2.67
C ARG A 274 -20.07 14.05 3.04
N GLU A 275 -20.45 14.23 4.31
CA GLU A 275 -20.99 15.50 4.81
C GLU A 275 -19.95 16.62 4.77
N ALA A 276 -18.70 16.32 5.16
CA ALA A 276 -17.58 17.26 5.07
C ALA A 276 -17.31 17.71 3.62
N VAL A 277 -17.31 16.77 2.66
CA VAL A 277 -17.17 17.06 1.22
C VAL A 277 -18.29 17.97 0.74
N ILE A 278 -19.56 17.65 1.06
CA ILE A 278 -20.71 18.46 0.66
C ILE A 278 -20.57 19.88 1.23
N LYS A 279 -20.24 20.00 2.52
CA LYS A 279 -20.04 21.29 3.18
C LYS A 279 -18.95 22.12 2.49
N MET A 280 -17.84 21.50 2.10
CA MET A 280 -16.76 22.16 1.36
C MET A 280 -17.25 22.75 0.04
N PHE A 281 -17.93 21.94 -0.80
CA PHE A 281 -18.47 22.41 -2.09
C PHE A 281 -19.58 23.46 -1.95
N VAL A 282 -20.41 23.34 -0.92
CA VAL A 282 -21.48 24.31 -0.64
C VAL A 282 -20.88 25.63 -0.15
N LYS A 283 -19.94 25.61 0.80
CA LYS A 283 -19.28 26.81 1.33
C LYS A 283 -18.51 27.56 0.24
N GLN A 284 -17.90 26.84 -0.70
CA GLN A 284 -17.20 27.41 -1.84
C GLN A 284 -18.14 28.01 -2.91
N LYS A 285 -19.45 27.76 -2.81
CA LYS A 285 -20.49 28.36 -3.65
C LYS A 285 -21.04 29.69 -3.10
N TYR A 286 -20.70 30.03 -1.86
CA TYR A 286 -21.17 31.24 -1.13
C TYR A 286 -20.03 32.23 -0.80
N ILE A 287 -18.84 32.02 -1.37
CA ILE A 287 -17.70 32.95 -1.37
C ILE A 287 -17.47 33.32 -2.83
#